data_AF-A0A661LJ85-F1
#
_entry.id   AF-A0A661LJ85-F1
#
_cell.length_a   1.000
_cell.length_b   1.000
_cell.length_c   1.000
_cell.angle_alpha   90.00
_cell.angle_beta   90.00
_cell.angle_gamma   90.00
#
_symmetry.space_group_name_H-M   'P 1'
#
loop_
_entity.id
_entity.type
_entity.pdbx_description
1 polymer ?
#
loop_
_entity_poly.entity_id
_entity_poly.type
_entity_poly.pdbx_seq_one_letter_code
_entity_poly.pdbx_strand_id
1 'polypeptide(L)' 'MQCRYHPDREARVICQKMGVGYCQECLDNCEACTDPCVYCKFRSSCMIWELCKKSEKRYRLEKAATGEKKE' A
#
# COMPACT_ATOMS: atom_id res chain seq x y z
N MET A 1 -6.50 -12.00 -11.38
CA MET A 1 -6.11 -10.57 -11.33
C MET A 1 -4.60 -10.50 -11.24
N GLN A 2 -3.96 -9.65 -12.05
CA GLN A 2 -2.49 -9.48 -12.05
C GLN A 2 -2.06 -8.34 -11.11
N CYS A 3 -0.80 -8.35 -10.69
CA CYS A 3 -0.23 -7.27 -9.93
C CYS A 3 -0.11 -6.00 -10.77
N ARG A 4 -0.48 -4.85 -10.18
CA ARG A 4 -0.39 -3.53 -10.82
C ARG A 4 1.02 -3.18 -11.31
N TYR A 5 2.05 -3.57 -10.56
CA TYR A 5 3.45 -3.27 -10.88
C TYR A 5 4.15 -4.41 -11.63
N HIS A 6 3.64 -5.63 -11.47
CA HIS A 6 4.21 -6.82 -12.06
C HIS A 6 3.12 -7.54 -12.87
N PRO A 7 2.89 -7.15 -14.14
CA PRO A 7 1.81 -7.72 -14.95
C PRO A 7 1.98 -9.23 -15.14
N ASP A 8 3.21 -9.73 -15.08
CA ASP A 8 3.52 -11.16 -15.19
C ASP A 8 3.17 -11.99 -13.94
N ARG A 9 2.82 -11.32 -12.82
CA ARG A 9 2.61 -11.98 -11.52
C ARG A 9 1.16 -11.89 -11.07
N GLU A 10 0.66 -12.97 -10.48
CA GLU A 10 -0.67 -12.99 -9.86
C GLU A 10 -0.72 -12.13 -8.59
N ALA A 11 -1.84 -11.42 -8.43
CA ALA A 11 -2.09 -10.66 -7.21
C ALA A 11 -2.45 -11.60 -6.05
N ARG A 12 -1.77 -11.45 -4.92
CA ARG A 12 -2.07 -12.13 -3.66
C ARG A 12 -3.09 -11.37 -2.83
N VAL A 13 -3.05 -10.04 -2.88
CA VAL A 13 -3.96 -9.16 -2.14
C VAL A 13 -4.49 -8.07 -3.06
N ILE A 14 -5.75 -7.71 -2.87
CA ILE A 14 -6.42 -6.63 -3.60
C ILE A 14 -6.60 -5.44 -2.66
N CYS A 15 -6.18 -4.25 -3.10
CA CYS A 15 -6.50 -3.01 -2.42
C CYS A 15 -7.98 -2.68 -2.64
N GLN A 16 -8.77 -2.77 -1.57
CA GLN A 16 -10.22 -2.50 -1.62
C GLN A 16 -10.57 -1.05 -1.97
N LYS A 17 -9.67 -0.09 -1.69
CA LYS A 17 -9.90 1.34 -2.03
C LYS A 17 -9.85 1.58 -3.54
N MET A 18 -8.87 0.99 -4.21
CA MET A 18 -8.57 1.28 -5.62
C MET A 18 -8.94 0.14 -6.57
N GLY A 19 -9.32 -1.03 -6.04
CA GLY A 19 -9.65 -2.22 -6.84
C GLY A 19 -8.46 -2.85 -7.56
N VAL A 20 -7.23 -2.57 -7.13
CA VAL A 20 -6.00 -3.04 -7.79
C VAL A 20 -5.32 -4.16 -7.01
N GLY A 21 -4.70 -5.11 -7.72
CA GLY A 21 -4.01 -6.25 -7.13
C GLY A 21 -2.51 -6.05 -6.95
N TYR A 22 -1.93 -6.71 -5.95
CA TYR A 22 -0.49 -6.70 -5.68
C TYR A 22 0.04 -8.11 -5.43
N CYS A 23 1.22 -8.41 -6.00
CA CYS A 23 1.91 -9.68 -5.78
C CYS A 23 2.58 -9.70 -4.41
N GLN A 24 3.08 -10.88 -4.03
CA GLN A 24 3.78 -11.11 -2.76
C GLN A 24 4.97 -10.16 -2.59
N GLU A 25 5.82 -10.02 -3.61
CA GLU A 25 7.00 -9.13 -3.56
C GLU A 25 6.64 -7.66 -3.28
N CYS A 26 5.55 -7.14 -3.85
CA CYS A 26 5.10 -5.78 -3.54
C CYS A 26 4.60 -5.65 -2.10
N LEU A 27 4.09 -6.73 -1.50
CA LEU A 27 3.70 -6.75 -0.08
C LEU A 27 4.93 -6.79 0.82
N ASP A 28 5.91 -7.66 0.49
CA ASP A 28 7.16 -7.79 1.26
C ASP A 28 7.99 -6.49 1.23
N ASN A 29 8.04 -5.82 0.07
CA ASN A 29 8.75 -4.54 -0.10
C ASN A 29 7.93 -3.31 0.33
N CYS A 30 6.72 -3.51 0.84
CA CYS A 30 5.79 -2.46 1.24
C CYS A 30 5.51 -1.39 0.16
N GLU A 31 5.26 -1.86 -1.05
CA GLU A 31 4.94 -1.06 -2.25
C GLU A 31 3.46 -1.13 -2.63
N ALA A 32 2.72 -2.09 -2.07
CA ALA A 32 1.35 -2.41 -2.44
C ALA A 32 0.28 -1.35 -2.09
N CYS A 33 0.63 -0.15 -1.63
CA CYS A 33 -0.35 0.89 -1.39
C CYS A 33 0.11 2.23 -2.00
N THR A 34 -0.40 2.47 -3.21
CA THR A 34 -0.12 3.64 -4.07
C THR A 34 -0.67 4.95 -3.55
N ASP A 35 -1.67 4.90 -2.66
CA ASP A 35 -2.30 6.09 -2.08
C ASP A 35 -2.28 6.01 -0.53
N PRO A 36 -1.10 6.25 0.08
CA PRO A 36 -0.87 6.25 1.52
C PRO A 36 -1.42 7.52 2.19
N CYS A 37 -2.70 7.85 2.00
CA CYS A 37 -3.30 8.93 2.79
C CYS A 37 -3.55 8.48 4.25
N VAL A 38 -3.64 9.46 5.16
CA VAL A 38 -3.98 9.21 6.58
C VAL A 38 -5.34 8.54 6.71
N TYR A 39 -6.30 8.89 5.86
CA TYR A 39 -7.65 8.32 5.92
C TYR A 39 -7.91 7.29 4.82
N CYS A 40 -8.11 6.02 5.21
CA CYS A 40 -8.66 4.98 4.33
C CYS A 40 -9.77 4.22 5.07
N LYS A 41 -11.00 4.22 4.54
CA LYS A 41 -12.14 3.56 5.21
C LYS A 41 -11.97 2.05 5.43
N PHE A 42 -11.13 1.39 4.63
CA PHE A 42 -10.83 -0.04 4.74
C PHE A 42 -9.64 -0.36 5.63
N ARG A 43 -9.05 0.64 6.32
CA ARG A 43 -7.76 0.49 7.03
C ARG A 43 -7.77 -0.63 8.07
N SER A 44 -8.87 -0.75 8.82
CA SER A 44 -9.07 -1.78 9.85
C SER A 44 -9.05 -3.21 9.30
N SER A 45 -9.38 -3.39 8.02
CA SER A 45 -9.42 -4.71 7.35
C SER A 45 -8.41 -4.83 6.21
N CYS A 46 -7.49 -3.87 6.08
CA CYS A 46 -6.55 -3.82 4.96
C CYS A 46 -5.30 -4.64 5.28
N MET A 47 -5.15 -5.82 4.65
CA MET A 47 -3.96 -6.65 4.81
C MET A 47 -2.67 -5.93 4.40
N ILE A 48 -2.70 -5.13 3.33
CA ILE A 48 -1.53 -4.34 2.89
C ILE A 48 -1.06 -3.40 4.01
N TRP A 49 -2.02 -2.77 4.72
CA TRP A 49 -1.69 -1.90 5.83
C TRP A 49 -1.12 -2.69 7.00
N GLU A 50 -1.77 -3.78 7.40
CA GLU A 50 -1.32 -4.57 8.55
C GLU A 50 0.10 -5.12 8.37
N LEU A 51 0.45 -5.53 7.15
CA LEU A 51 1.79 -5.98 6.79
C LEU A 51 2.83 -4.85 6.84
N CYS A 52 2.44 -3.63 6.49
CA CYS A 52 3.39 -2.53 6.27
C CYS A 52 3.36 -1.39 7.29
N LYS A 53 2.43 -1.38 8.26
CA LYS A 53 2.26 -0.27 9.23
C LYS A 53 3.48 -0.01 10.12
N LYS A 54 4.40 -0.97 10.23
CA LYS A 54 5.66 -0.83 10.98
C LYS A 54 6.86 -0.52 10.09
N SER A 55 6.69 -0.46 8.77
CA SER A 55 7.79 -0.19 7.83
C SER A 55 8.11 1.30 7.77
N GLU A 56 9.40 1.66 7.82
CA GLU A 56 9.85 3.04 7.61
C GLU A 56 9.40 3.61 6.26
N LYS A 57 9.41 2.77 5.21
CA LYS A 57 8.97 3.18 3.87
C LYS A 57 7.52 3.64 3.91
N ARG A 58 6.67 2.92 4.65
CA ARG A 58 5.25 3.28 4.80
C ARG A 58 5.08 4.63 5.48
N TYR A 59 5.81 4.86 6.57
CA TYR A 59 5.77 6.14 7.29
C TYR A 59 6.20 7.32 6.42
N ARG A 60 7.27 7.15 5.63
CA ARG A 60 7.73 8.18 4.67
C ARG A 60 6.66 8.49 3.62
N LEU A 61 6.02 7.45 3.08
CA LEU A 61 4.97 7.59 2.09
C LEU A 61 3.72 8.30 2.66
N GLU A 62 3.33 8.00 3.91
CA GLU A 62 2.21 8.70 4.56
C GLU A 62 2.52 10.18 4.78
N LYS A 63 3.74 10.52 5.24
CA LYS A 63 4.17 11.92 5.39
C LYS A 63 4.21 12.68 4.07
N ALA A 64 4.68 12.03 3.01
CA ALA A 64 4.69 12.64 1.68
C ALA A 64 3.26 12.91 1.18
N ALA A 65 2.32 12.01 1.47
CA ALA A 65 0.92 12.14 1.07
C ALA A 65 0.14 13.18 1.89
N THR A 66 0.50 13.43 3.15
CA THR A 66 -0.14 14.45 4.00
C THR A 66 0.38 15.86 3.76
N GLY A 67 1.47 16.02 3.01
CA GLY A 67 2.05 17.32 2.73
C GLY A 67 2.66 17.99 3.95
N GLU A 68 3.06 17.24 4.98
CA GLU A 68 3.89 17.75 6.08
C GLU A 68 5.27 18.12 5.52
N LYS A 69 5.37 19.32 4.93
CA LYS A 69 6.63 20.00 4.72
C LYS A 69 7.15 20.32 6.11
N LYS A 70 8.27 19.68 6.51
CA LYS A 70 9.05 20.18 7.64
C LYS A 70 9.43 21.62 7.33
N GLU A 71 8.90 22.53 8.13
CA GLU A 71 9.30 23.94 8.21
C GLU A 71 10.75 24.06 8.68
#